data_AF-A0A0B4F3Q2-F1
#
_entry.id   AF-A0A0B4F3Q2-F1
#
_cell.length_a   1.000
_cell.length_b   1.000
_cell.length_c   1.000
_cell.angle_alpha   90.00
_cell.angle_beta   90.00
_cell.angle_gamma   90.00
#
_symmetry.space_group_name_H-M   'P 1'
#
loop_
_entity.id
_entity.type
_entity.pdbx_description
1 polymer ?
#
loop_
_entity_poly.entity_id
_entity_poly.type
_entity_poly.pdbx_seq_one_letter_code
_entity_poly.pdbx_strand_id
1 'polypeptide(L)'
;MPIKQESPPPASQSHFAKFQDFTPNADAPFEHEFARLASSQDWKPGSQQYTRERTIALRQELITHYFCKHEAAQASELAEDAKLEGYQALCHEVGLPVSDSQAECKKRLKNTLVNIVDLIDARRTQCRVKVWNDFTAFRQYTLQPRHRIDTKEAKKDGGYLASLLRNFSPRRRLGERAGARRGSGSSSFYEQVVIKAERA
;
A
#
# COMPACT_ATOMS: atom_id res chain seq x y z
N MET A 1 2.91 30.45 3.34
CA MET A 1 3.20 30.02 4.73
C MET A 1 4.16 28.85 4.65
N PRO A 2 5.37 28.90 5.23
CA PRO A 2 6.24 27.73 5.26
C PRO A 2 5.74 26.77 6.36
N ILE A 3 5.21 25.63 5.94
CA ILE A 3 4.86 24.53 6.85
C ILE A 3 6.19 23.94 7.32
N LYS A 4 6.41 23.92 8.64
CA LYS A 4 7.55 23.24 9.28
C LYS A 4 7.66 21.83 8.70
N GLN A 5 8.85 21.41 8.31
CA GLN A 5 9.12 20.00 8.03
C GLN A 5 8.73 19.20 9.27
N GLU A 6 7.56 18.57 9.23
CA GLU A 6 7.03 17.82 10.34
C GLU A 6 7.84 16.52 10.39
N SER A 7 8.63 16.40 11.46
CA SER A 7 9.44 15.22 11.75
C SER A 7 8.56 13.96 11.67
N PRO A 8 9.11 12.82 11.21
CA PRO A 8 8.36 11.58 11.15
C PRO A 8 7.76 11.26 12.53
N PRO A 9 6.56 10.67 12.58
CA PRO A 9 5.92 10.27 13.84
C PRO A 9 6.88 9.44 14.70
N PRO A 10 6.85 9.59 16.03
CA PRO A 10 7.69 8.80 16.91
C PRO A 10 7.40 7.30 16.73
N ALA A 11 8.42 6.46 16.95
CA ALA A 11 8.32 5.01 16.80
C ALA A 11 7.12 4.38 17.51
N SER A 12 6.68 4.96 18.63
CA SER A 12 5.51 4.53 19.42
C SER A 12 4.16 4.63 18.68
N GLN A 13 4.07 5.41 17.60
CA GLN A 13 2.86 5.57 16.79
C GLN A 13 2.86 4.67 15.54
N SER A 14 3.98 4.01 15.24
CA SER A 14 4.09 3.09 14.12
C SER A 14 3.29 1.81 14.37
N HIS A 15 2.82 1.18 13.29
CA HIS A 15 2.22 -0.16 13.34
C HIS A 15 3.10 -1.17 14.09
N PHE A 16 4.42 -1.05 13.93
CA PHE A 16 5.41 -1.95 14.51
C PHE A 16 5.44 -1.93 16.04
N ALA A 17 5.01 -0.83 16.68
CA ALA A 17 5.00 -0.71 18.15
C ALA A 17 3.91 -1.56 18.83
N LYS A 18 2.99 -2.15 18.06
CA LYS A 18 1.90 -3.00 18.59
C LYS A 18 2.34 -4.42 18.94
N PHE A 19 3.55 -4.82 18.54
CA PHE A 19 4.05 -6.18 18.71
C PHE A 19 4.90 -6.29 19.97
N GLN A 20 4.59 -7.27 20.81
CA GLN A 20 5.36 -7.57 22.02
C GLN A 20 6.79 -7.99 21.63
N ASP A 21 7.77 -7.57 22.45
CA ASP A 21 9.19 -7.88 22.28
C ASP A 21 9.82 -7.42 20.94
N PHE A 22 9.14 -6.50 20.23
CA PHE A 22 9.68 -5.85 19.05
C PHE A 22 9.99 -4.38 19.35
N THR A 23 11.23 -3.96 19.08
CA THR A 23 11.64 -2.56 19.18
C THR A 23 11.72 -1.93 17.77
N PRO A 24 10.77 -1.05 17.40
CA PRO A 24 10.76 -0.42 16.09
C PRO A 24 11.90 0.59 15.95
N ASN A 25 12.48 0.65 14.75
CA ASN A 25 13.36 1.71 14.31
C ASN A 25 12.58 2.63 13.35
N ALA A 26 12.33 3.88 13.77
CA ALA A 26 11.55 4.84 12.97
C ALA A 26 12.29 5.30 11.70
N ASP A 27 13.62 5.26 11.70
CA ASP A 27 14.46 5.79 10.62
C ASP A 27 14.86 4.74 9.59
N ALA A 28 14.56 3.46 9.85
CA ALA A 28 14.83 2.38 8.91
C ALA A 28 13.76 2.34 7.78
N PRO A 29 14.12 1.94 6.54
CA PRO A 29 13.15 1.68 5.49
C PRO A 29 12.10 0.66 5.94
N PHE A 30 10.88 0.81 5.44
CA PHE A 30 9.73 -0.04 5.73
C PHE A 30 10.04 -1.52 5.51
N GLU A 31 10.66 -1.88 4.38
CA GLU A 31 10.97 -3.28 4.08
C GLU A 31 11.92 -3.90 5.10
N HIS A 32 12.89 -3.12 5.60
CA HIS A 32 13.84 -3.58 6.60
C HIS A 32 13.13 -3.85 7.94
N GLU A 33 12.29 -2.92 8.40
CA GLU A 33 11.53 -3.09 9.63
C GLU A 33 10.49 -4.19 9.53
N PHE A 34 9.79 -4.28 8.41
CA PHE A 34 8.83 -5.34 8.17
C PHE A 34 9.50 -6.72 8.11
N ALA A 35 10.68 -6.84 7.50
CA ALA A 35 11.41 -8.10 7.51
C ALA A 35 11.82 -8.53 8.93
N ARG A 36 12.30 -7.59 9.75
CA ARG A 36 12.61 -7.87 11.17
C ARG A 36 11.38 -8.34 11.95
N LEU A 37 10.24 -7.65 11.75
CA LEU A 37 8.99 -8.05 12.38
C LEU A 37 8.52 -9.43 11.89
N ALA A 38 8.53 -9.65 10.58
CA ALA A 38 8.12 -10.93 10.00
C ALA A 38 8.97 -12.09 10.54
N SER A 39 10.27 -11.89 10.74
CA SER A 39 11.14 -12.86 11.38
C SER A 39 10.79 -13.12 12.84
N SER A 40 10.44 -12.11 13.64
CA SER A 40 10.04 -12.32 15.04
C SER A 40 8.67 -12.99 15.19
N GLN A 41 7.83 -12.93 14.15
CA GLN A 41 6.49 -13.52 14.13
C GLN A 41 6.41 -14.84 13.32
N ASP A 42 7.56 -15.38 12.88
CA ASP A 42 7.65 -16.59 12.02
C ASP A 42 6.86 -16.50 10.69
N TRP A 43 6.66 -15.29 10.17
CA TRP A 43 6.01 -15.07 8.89
C TRP A 43 7.00 -15.35 7.74
N LYS A 44 6.83 -16.50 7.08
CA LYS A 44 7.73 -16.95 6.02
C LYS A 44 7.64 -16.06 4.77
N PRO A 45 8.75 -15.51 4.26
CA PRO A 45 8.77 -14.79 2.99
C PRO A 45 8.13 -15.60 1.85
N GLY A 46 7.32 -14.94 1.03
CA GLY A 46 6.58 -15.58 -0.07
C GLY A 46 5.30 -16.31 0.35
N SER A 47 5.02 -16.47 1.63
CA SER A 47 3.74 -17.00 2.10
C SER A 47 2.60 -15.99 1.91
N GLN A 48 1.36 -16.50 1.87
CA GLN A 48 0.17 -15.65 1.84
C GLN A 48 0.07 -14.78 3.10
N GLN A 49 0.45 -15.32 4.27
CA GLN A 49 0.46 -14.60 5.54
C GLN A 49 1.44 -13.42 5.48
N TYR A 50 2.68 -13.65 5.05
CA TYR A 50 3.68 -12.59 4.89
C TYR A 50 3.17 -11.46 3.98
N THR A 51 2.58 -11.82 2.84
CA THR A 51 2.03 -10.85 1.87
C THR A 51 0.87 -10.04 2.45
N ARG A 52 0.00 -10.70 3.21
CA ARG A 52 -1.15 -10.09 3.88
C ARG A 52 -0.69 -9.12 4.96
N GLU A 53 0.15 -9.56 5.89
CA GLU A 53 0.64 -8.74 7.00
C GLU A 53 1.49 -7.57 6.49
N ARG A 54 2.27 -7.77 5.42
CA ARG A 54 3.00 -6.68 4.76
C ARG A 54 2.06 -5.60 4.24
N THR A 55 0.95 -5.99 3.63
CA THR A 55 -0.04 -5.05 3.11
C THR A 55 -0.77 -4.32 4.24
N ILE A 56 -1.03 -5.01 5.36
CA ILE A 56 -1.61 -4.39 6.56
C ILE A 56 -0.64 -3.36 7.15
N ALA A 57 0.63 -3.71 7.30
CA ALA A 57 1.66 -2.80 7.80
C ALA A 57 1.84 -1.58 6.89
N LEU A 58 1.88 -1.75 5.56
CA LEU A 58 1.90 -0.63 4.61
C LEU A 58 0.68 0.29 4.77
N ARG A 59 -0.52 -0.29 4.97
CA ARG A 59 -1.75 0.48 5.17
C ARG A 59 -1.65 1.34 6.42
N GLN A 60 -1.20 0.73 7.50
CA GLN A 60 -1.12 1.37 8.80
C GLN A 60 -0.05 2.47 8.80
N GLU A 61 1.11 2.25 8.18
CA GLU A 61 2.11 3.30 7.99
C GLU A 61 1.55 4.47 7.16
N LEU A 62 0.86 4.19 6.04
CA LEU A 62 0.23 5.26 5.25
C LEU A 62 -0.78 6.06 6.09
N ILE A 63 -1.61 5.39 6.90
CA ILE A 63 -2.58 6.04 7.77
C ILE A 63 -1.87 6.88 8.82
N THR A 64 -0.88 6.33 9.53
CA THR A 64 -0.11 7.04 10.56
C THR A 64 0.58 8.29 10.00
N HIS A 65 1.18 8.21 8.81
CA HIS A 65 1.95 9.33 8.25
C HIS A 65 1.11 10.44 7.63
N TYR A 66 -0.07 10.11 7.08
CA TYR A 66 -0.84 11.07 6.27
C TYR A 66 -2.27 11.31 6.76
N PHE A 67 -2.90 10.34 7.43
CA PHE A 67 -4.34 10.40 7.72
C PHE A 67 -4.66 10.44 9.22
N CYS A 68 -3.69 10.16 10.08
CA CYS A 68 -3.87 10.19 11.53
C CYS A 68 -3.47 11.55 12.07
N LYS A 69 -4.46 12.36 12.50
CA LYS A 69 -4.20 13.49 13.39
C LYS A 69 -4.07 12.97 14.83
N HIS A 70 -3.18 13.59 15.59
CA HIS A 70 -2.85 13.25 16.98
C HIS A 70 -4.06 13.25 17.95
N GLU A 71 -5.23 13.76 17.53
CA GLU A 71 -6.44 13.88 18.34
C GLU A 71 -7.59 12.92 17.95
N ALA A 72 -7.46 12.13 16.87
CA ALA A 72 -8.56 11.32 16.32
C ALA A 72 -8.40 9.80 16.50
N ALA A 73 -7.57 9.35 17.45
CA ALA A 73 -7.19 7.94 17.61
C ALA A 73 -8.31 6.98 18.08
N GLN A 74 -9.56 7.42 18.17
CA GLN A 74 -10.66 6.64 18.78
C GLN A 74 -11.91 6.49 17.89
N ALA A 75 -11.93 7.05 16.66
CA ALA A 75 -13.06 6.88 15.74
C ALA A 75 -12.80 5.78 14.71
N SER A 76 -13.77 4.87 14.55
CA SER A 76 -13.79 3.81 13.52
C SER A 76 -13.78 4.36 12.08
N GLU A 77 -14.00 5.66 11.91
CA GLU A 77 -13.99 6.36 10.63
C GLU A 77 -13.36 7.73 10.79
N LEU A 78 -12.40 8.06 9.92
CA LEU A 78 -11.78 9.39 9.89
C LEU A 78 -12.79 10.43 9.40
N ALA A 79 -12.79 11.61 10.02
CA ALA A 79 -13.57 12.75 9.54
C ALA A 79 -13.18 13.10 8.09
N GLU A 80 -14.14 13.57 7.30
CA GLU A 80 -13.93 13.91 5.88
C GLU A 80 -12.83 14.96 5.69
N ASP A 81 -12.69 15.90 6.63
CA ASP A 81 -11.64 16.91 6.61
C ASP A 81 -10.26 16.28 6.83
N ALA A 82 -10.13 15.34 7.78
CA ALA A 82 -8.89 14.59 8.00
C ALA A 82 -8.52 13.73 6.78
N LYS A 83 -9.52 13.14 6.11
CA LYS A 83 -9.30 12.42 4.85
C LYS A 83 -8.79 13.38 3.77
N LEU A 84 -9.40 14.56 3.62
CA LEU A 84 -8.97 15.57 2.65
C LEU A 84 -7.54 16.01 2.87
N GLU A 85 -7.21 16.40 4.11
CA GLU A 85 -5.86 16.84 4.47
C GLU A 85 -4.82 15.76 4.20
N GLY A 86 -5.13 14.49 4.48
CA GLY A 86 -4.21 13.40 4.15
C GLY A 86 -3.97 13.23 2.65
N TYR A 87 -5.00 13.39 1.82
CA TYR A 87 -4.82 13.39 0.37
C TYR A 87 -4.07 14.64 -0.13
N GLN A 88 -4.24 15.80 0.51
CA GLN A 88 -3.48 17.01 0.19
C GLN A 88 -2.00 16.84 0.57
N ALA A 89 -1.70 16.27 1.73
CA ALA A 89 -0.34 15.96 2.18
C ALA A 89 0.34 14.99 1.21
N LEU A 90 -0.37 13.94 0.76
CA LEU A 90 0.11 13.02 -0.26
C LEU A 90 0.42 13.73 -1.59
N CYS A 91 -0.47 14.61 -2.06
CA CYS A 91 -0.22 15.40 -3.27
C CYS A 91 1.05 16.25 -3.12
N HIS A 92 1.22 16.94 -2.00
CA HIS A 92 2.40 17.75 -1.73
C HIS A 92 3.69 16.92 -1.71
N GLU A 93 3.67 15.77 -1.05
CA GLU A 93 4.83 14.86 -0.95
C GLU A 93 5.34 14.42 -2.33
N VAL A 94 4.44 14.15 -3.28
CA VAL A 94 4.81 13.79 -4.65
C VAL A 94 4.96 14.99 -5.59
N GLY A 95 4.91 16.22 -5.07
CA GLY A 95 5.12 17.46 -5.83
C GLY A 95 3.94 17.85 -6.74
N LEU A 96 2.72 17.44 -6.41
CA LEU A 96 1.51 17.81 -7.12
C LEU A 96 0.83 19.03 -6.48
N PRO A 97 0.10 19.84 -7.25
CA PRO A 97 -0.76 20.86 -6.67
C PRO A 97 -1.84 20.22 -5.81
N VAL A 98 -2.13 20.83 -4.66
CA VAL A 98 -3.25 20.44 -3.78
C VAL A 98 -4.58 20.94 -4.35
N SER A 99 -5.69 20.36 -3.89
CA SER A 99 -7.06 20.78 -4.21
C SER A 99 -7.90 20.60 -2.94
N ASP A 100 -8.99 21.37 -2.83
CA ASP A 100 -9.95 21.27 -1.72
C ASP A 100 -10.96 20.12 -1.93
N SER A 101 -10.73 19.28 -2.94
CA SER A 101 -11.53 18.09 -3.23
C SER A 101 -10.71 16.82 -3.11
N GLN A 102 -11.15 15.89 -2.25
CA GLN A 102 -10.55 14.55 -2.13
C GLN A 102 -10.52 13.83 -3.48
N ALA A 103 -11.59 13.96 -4.27
CA ALA A 103 -11.71 13.30 -5.57
C ALA A 103 -10.65 13.79 -6.55
N GLU A 104 -10.34 15.09 -6.51
CA GLU A 104 -9.33 15.65 -7.39
C GLU A 104 -7.91 15.28 -6.95
N CYS A 105 -7.60 15.33 -5.65
CA CYS A 105 -6.33 14.85 -5.12
C CYS A 105 -6.10 13.37 -5.48
N LYS A 106 -7.10 12.50 -5.25
CA LYS A 106 -7.06 11.08 -5.63
C LYS A 106 -6.81 10.90 -7.13
N LYS A 107 -7.46 11.70 -7.99
CA LYS A 107 -7.27 11.66 -9.44
C LYS A 107 -5.84 12.03 -9.84
N ARG A 108 -5.27 13.09 -9.27
CA ARG A 108 -3.89 13.54 -9.54
C ARG A 108 -2.87 12.49 -9.09
N LEU A 109 -3.04 11.97 -7.86
CA LEU A 109 -2.21 10.89 -7.32
C LEU A 109 -2.24 9.64 -8.20
N LYS A 110 -3.44 9.19 -8.63
CA LYS A 110 -3.60 8.02 -9.50
C LYS A 110 -2.94 8.17 -10.87
N ASN A 111 -2.79 9.40 -11.36
CA ASN A 111 -2.13 9.71 -12.63
C ASN A 111 -0.61 9.87 -12.49
N THR A 112 -0.11 9.94 -11.25
CA THR A 112 1.31 10.03 -10.95
C THR A 112 1.90 8.63 -10.80
N LEU A 113 3.06 8.41 -11.40
CA LEU A 113 3.72 7.11 -11.36
C LEU A 113 4.61 7.02 -10.13
N VAL A 114 4.01 6.67 -9.00
CA VAL A 114 4.70 6.52 -7.71
C VAL A 114 4.38 5.15 -7.12
N ASN A 115 5.38 4.46 -6.56
CA ASN A 115 5.16 3.23 -5.83
C ASN A 115 4.87 3.57 -4.36
N ILE A 116 3.86 2.92 -3.77
CA ILE A 116 3.45 3.22 -2.38
C ILE A 116 4.53 2.83 -1.36
N VAL A 117 5.35 1.80 -1.66
CA VAL A 117 6.50 1.44 -0.81
C VAL A 117 7.54 2.55 -0.85
N ASP A 118 7.91 3.02 -2.05
CA ASP A 118 8.87 4.13 -2.22
C ASP A 118 8.39 5.41 -1.51
N LEU A 119 7.07 5.68 -1.54
CA LEU A 119 6.45 6.82 -0.87
C LEU A 119 6.60 6.72 0.67
N ILE A 120 6.30 5.56 1.25
CA ILE A 120 6.43 5.33 2.68
C ILE A 120 7.91 5.36 3.10
N ASP A 121 8.79 4.73 2.33
CA ASP A 121 10.23 4.73 2.61
C ASP A 121 10.80 6.15 2.59
N ALA A 122 10.47 6.94 1.57
CA ALA A 122 10.87 8.34 1.48
C ALA A 122 10.43 9.14 2.72
N ARG A 123 9.19 8.94 3.19
CA ARG A 123 8.69 9.58 4.41
C ARG A 123 9.44 9.10 5.66
N ARG A 124 9.72 7.80 5.79
CA ARG A 124 10.44 7.23 6.94
C ARG A 124 11.90 7.70 7.00
N THR A 125 12.58 7.73 5.86
CA THR A 125 14.01 8.09 5.77
C THR A 125 14.25 9.56 5.46
N GLN A 126 13.20 10.39 5.43
CA GLN A 126 13.27 11.81 5.08
C GLN A 126 13.96 12.09 3.73
N CYS A 127 13.73 11.20 2.77
CA CYS A 127 14.22 11.32 1.40
C CYS A 127 13.12 11.84 0.47
N ARG A 128 13.51 12.36 -0.70
CA ARG A 128 12.54 12.74 -1.73
C ARG A 128 11.91 11.49 -2.38
N VAL A 129 10.59 11.48 -2.52
CA VAL A 129 9.88 10.41 -3.21
C VAL A 129 10.30 10.29 -4.67
N LYS A 130 10.50 9.05 -5.13
CA LYS A 130 10.76 8.74 -6.53
C LYS A 130 9.46 8.78 -7.34
N VAL A 131 9.28 9.86 -8.11
CA VAL A 131 8.23 9.97 -9.13
C VAL A 131 8.80 9.55 -10.48
N TRP A 132 8.15 8.60 -11.14
CA TRP A 132 8.59 8.03 -12.41
C TRP A 132 8.00 8.79 -13.59
N ASN A 133 8.77 8.93 -14.67
CA ASN A 133 8.32 9.53 -15.93
C ASN A 133 8.07 8.50 -17.04
N ASP A 134 8.57 7.27 -16.85
CA ASP A 134 8.42 6.17 -17.78
C ASP A 134 7.47 5.10 -17.20
N PHE A 135 6.34 4.89 -17.86
CA PHE A 135 5.33 3.92 -17.45
C PHE A 135 5.82 2.46 -17.54
N THR A 136 6.61 2.13 -18.55
CA THR A 136 7.15 0.78 -18.76
C THR A 136 8.15 0.44 -17.66
N ALA A 137 9.08 1.35 -17.37
CA ALA A 137 10.04 1.18 -16.29
C ALA A 137 9.34 1.11 -14.92
N PHE A 138 8.37 2.00 -14.68
CA PHE A 138 7.57 1.98 -13.45
C PHE A 138 6.78 0.67 -13.28
N ARG A 139 6.20 0.14 -14.35
CA ARG A 139 5.49 -1.14 -14.34
C ARG A 139 6.44 -2.30 -14.04
N GLN A 140 7.58 -2.37 -14.71
CA GLN A 140 8.59 -3.41 -14.46
C GLN A 140 9.08 -3.37 -13.01
N TYR A 141 9.34 -2.18 -12.48
CA TYR A 141 9.73 -1.97 -11.10
C TYR A 141 8.64 -2.41 -10.12
N THR A 142 7.41 -1.90 -10.27
CA THR A 142 6.30 -2.16 -9.33
C THR A 142 5.86 -3.62 -9.33
N LEU A 143 6.07 -4.34 -10.44
CA LEU A 143 5.78 -5.76 -10.52
C LEU A 143 6.88 -6.65 -9.91
N GLN A 144 7.95 -6.12 -9.31
CA GLN A 144 8.88 -6.95 -8.54
C GLN A 144 8.21 -7.41 -7.22
N PRO A 145 8.47 -8.64 -6.71
CA PRO A 145 7.78 -9.19 -5.53
C PRO A 145 7.73 -8.25 -4.31
N ARG A 146 8.85 -7.59 -4.00
CA ARG A 146 8.99 -6.63 -2.88
C ARG A 146 8.27 -5.28 -3.09
N HIS A 147 7.68 -5.02 -4.24
CA HIS A 147 6.98 -3.75 -4.54
C HIS A 147 5.48 -3.93 -4.77
N ARG A 148 5.01 -5.19 -4.76
CA ARG A 148 3.60 -5.52 -4.96
C ARG A 148 2.83 -5.31 -3.68
N ILE A 149 1.54 -5.04 -3.85
CA ILE A 149 0.57 -4.88 -2.76
C ILE A 149 -0.57 -5.86 -3.03
N ASP A 150 -1.04 -6.55 -1.99
CA ASP A 150 -2.21 -7.41 -2.12
C ASP A 150 -3.47 -6.56 -2.36
N THR A 151 -4.12 -6.77 -3.50
CA THR A 151 -5.27 -5.95 -3.91
C THR A 151 -6.53 -6.20 -3.07
N LYS A 152 -6.69 -7.38 -2.46
CA LYS A 152 -7.84 -7.68 -1.61
C LYS A 152 -7.68 -6.95 -0.28
N GLU A 153 -6.49 -7.04 0.32
CA GLU A 153 -6.16 -6.32 1.54
C GLU A 153 -6.16 -4.80 1.29
N ALA A 154 -5.63 -4.30 0.18
CA ALA A 154 -5.57 -2.85 -0.09
C ALA A 154 -6.94 -2.14 -0.10
N LYS A 155 -8.04 -2.87 -0.34
CA LYS A 155 -9.40 -2.33 -0.36
C LYS A 155 -10.03 -2.18 1.04
N LYS A 156 -9.43 -2.77 2.07
CA LYS A 156 -9.95 -2.68 3.45
C LYS A 156 -9.69 -1.29 4.05
N ASP A 157 -10.35 -1.05 5.20
CA ASP A 157 -10.21 0.15 6.04
C ASP A 157 -10.31 1.46 5.24
N GLY A 158 -11.42 1.64 4.51
CA GLY A 158 -11.67 2.83 3.69
C GLY A 158 -10.91 2.88 2.36
N GLY A 159 -10.11 1.85 2.04
CA GLY A 159 -9.48 1.71 0.73
C GLY A 159 -8.38 2.75 0.44
N TYR A 160 -7.73 3.31 1.47
CA TYR A 160 -6.66 4.30 1.30
C TYR A 160 -5.55 3.81 0.38
N LEU A 161 -5.05 2.59 0.61
CA LEU A 161 -4.08 1.96 -0.30
C LEU A 161 -4.66 1.77 -1.70
N ALA A 162 -5.87 1.21 -1.81
CA ALA A 162 -6.50 0.95 -3.10
C ALA A 162 -6.70 2.23 -3.94
N SER A 163 -6.92 3.37 -3.30
CA SER A 163 -7.07 4.67 -3.98
C SER A 163 -5.81 5.10 -4.74
N LEU A 164 -4.64 4.61 -4.32
CA LEU A 164 -3.32 4.92 -4.89
C LEU A 164 -2.83 3.83 -5.86
N LEU A 165 -3.48 2.66 -5.90
CA LEU A 165 -3.03 1.55 -6.74
C LEU A 165 -3.22 1.81 -8.23
N ARG A 166 -2.20 1.42 -9.00
CA ARG A 166 -2.27 1.37 -10.47
C ARG A 166 -2.64 -0.04 -10.93
N ASN A 167 -3.60 -0.12 -11.87
CA ASN A 167 -3.97 -1.39 -12.49
C ASN A 167 -3.01 -1.70 -13.65
N PHE A 168 -2.19 -2.75 -13.49
CA PHE A 168 -1.27 -3.25 -14.51
C PHE A 168 -1.76 -4.52 -15.20
N SER A 169 -2.95 -5.02 -14.85
CA SER A 169 -3.55 -6.17 -15.51
C SER A 169 -3.73 -5.85 -16.99
N PRO A 170 -3.46 -6.81 -17.90
CA PRO A 170 -3.82 -6.65 -19.29
C PRO A 170 -5.30 -6.28 -19.35
N ARG A 171 -5.64 -5.19 -20.06
CA ARG A 171 -7.04 -4.95 -20.38
C ARG A 171 -7.51 -6.18 -21.15
N ARG A 172 -8.41 -6.98 -20.55
CA ARG A 172 -9.15 -7.99 -21.32
C ARG A 172 -9.77 -7.19 -22.47
N ARG A 173 -9.31 -7.42 -23.70
CA ARG A 173 -9.96 -6.86 -24.88
C ARG A 173 -11.41 -7.30 -24.74
N LEU A 174 -12.32 -6.33 -24.61
CA LEU A 174 -13.74 -6.59 -24.62
C LEU A 174 -13.99 -7.34 -25.93
N GLY A 175 -14.26 -8.64 -25.83
CA GLY A 175 -14.21 -9.56 -26.96
C GLY A 175 -15.04 -9.02 -28.11
N GLU A 176 -14.42 -8.94 -29.27
CA GLU A 176 -15.12 -9.04 -30.54
C GLU A 176 -16.11 -10.20 -30.44
N ARG A 177 -17.39 -9.86 -30.59
CA ARG A 177 -18.46 -10.84 -30.78
C ARG A 177 -18.18 -11.56 -32.11
N ALA A 178 -17.43 -12.65 -32.05
CA ALA A 178 -17.42 -13.67 -33.09
C ALA A 178 -17.96 -14.96 -32.46
N GLY A 179 -19.13 -15.37 -32.94
CA GLY A 179 -19.88 -16.46 -32.36
C GLY A 179 -19.20 -17.82 -32.57
N ALA A 180 -19.29 -18.67 -31.56
CA ALA A 180 -19.34 -20.11 -31.74
C ALA A 180 -20.25 -20.67 -30.64
N ARG A 181 -21.39 -21.20 -31.07
CA ARG A 181 -22.34 -21.93 -30.22
C ARG A 181 -21.77 -23.33 -29.91
N ARG A 182 -22.14 -23.80 -28.70
CA ARG A 182 -22.19 -25.18 -28.17
C ARG A 182 -20.92 -25.78 -27.57
N GLY A 183 -21.07 -26.18 -26.30
CA GLY A 183 -20.16 -27.06 -25.58
C GLY A 183 -20.45 -27.02 -24.07
N SER A 184 -21.47 -27.76 -23.64
CA SER A 184 -21.83 -28.02 -22.24
C SER A 184 -20.62 -28.47 -21.39
N GLY A 185 -20.46 -27.92 -20.19
CA GLY A 185 -19.46 -28.40 -19.23
C GLY A 185 -19.50 -27.64 -17.90
N SER A 186 -20.28 -28.16 -16.96
CA SER A 186 -20.27 -27.81 -15.54
C SER A 186 -18.89 -28.07 -14.91
N SER A 187 -18.36 -27.13 -14.13
CA SER A 187 -17.92 -27.36 -12.74
C SER A 187 -16.94 -26.27 -12.30
N SER A 188 -17.27 -25.68 -11.14
CA SER A 188 -16.37 -25.15 -10.11
C SER A 188 -15.00 -25.82 -10.08
N PHE A 189 -13.92 -25.09 -9.78
CA PHE A 189 -13.17 -25.27 -8.52
C PHE A 189 -12.03 -24.25 -8.37
N TYR A 190 -11.92 -23.73 -7.15
CA TYR A 190 -10.75 -23.05 -6.60
C TYR A 190 -9.54 -23.99 -6.63
N GLU A 191 -8.38 -23.52 -7.07
CA GLU A 191 -7.12 -24.24 -6.86
C GLU A 191 -6.30 -23.54 -5.76
N GLN A 192 -6.45 -24.07 -4.54
CA GLN A 192 -5.47 -23.97 -3.48
C GLN A 192 -4.35 -24.96 -3.80
N VAL A 193 -3.10 -24.51 -3.89
CA VAL A 193 -1.94 -25.42 -3.89
C VAL A 193 -1.45 -25.55 -2.46
N VAL A 194 -1.81 -26.69 -1.85
CA VAL A 194 -1.23 -27.23 -0.63
C VAL A 194 0.09 -27.91 -1.02
N ILE A 195 1.20 -27.53 -0.39
CA ILE A 195 2.38 -28.40 -0.32
C ILE A 195 2.58 -28.78 1.14
N LYS A 196 2.19 -30.01 1.45
CA LYS A 196 2.61 -30.74 2.65
C LYS A 196 3.66 -31.75 2.18
N ALA A 197 4.80 -31.80 2.85
CA ALA A 197 5.65 -32.98 2.86
C ALA A 197 6.30 -33.07 4.24
N GLU A 198 5.89 -34.08 4.99
CA GLU A 198 6.49 -34.52 6.25
C GLU A 198 7.82 -35.25 5.99
N ARG A 199 8.62 -35.28 7.06
CA ARG A 199 9.90 -35.97 7.20
C ARG A 199 9.73 -37.48 7.08
N ALA A 200 10.80 -38.13 6.61
CA ALA A 200 11.24 -39.44 7.07
C ALA A 200 12.56 -39.24 7.82
#